data_AF-A0A947T8B7-F1
#
_entry.id   AF-A0A947T8B7-F1
#
_cell.length_a   1.000
_cell.length_b   1.000
_cell.length_c   1.000
_cell.angle_alpha   90.00
_cell.angle_beta   90.00
_cell.angle_gamma   90.00
#
_symmetry.space_group_name_H-M   'P 1'
#
loop_
_entity.id
_entity.type
_entity.pdbx_description
1 polymer ?
#
loop_
_entity_poly.entity_id
_entity_poly.type
_entity_poly.pdbx_seq_one_letter_code
_entity_poly.pdbx_strand_id
1 'polypeptide(L)'
;MVHALRVVGTTMAGLIAELRDDTYPATATEMLAMEKRERSLAQSIADLSIARRLIMAQRDVAVRRQAAAETRRRYREQGVTRPVKDKGWTWVTILLPGGLRLQMRTPYLRPSRKGLVGRPRSSGKRGVAGMGAYPVLERLGIEVGASPLTRSMAARQTVLCSSYAEAREQLARDGLDLDVSQMVELASHTGQFAVARRDEALAAALEAPLPRDSMVAGRRIRVSVDGGRARTRRTYHKAKKQENGRRPFVLEWREPRIITVDVLDDDGEMDRRWRPIYEVSLGDADKVFTQLCGLLRLIGANQAAQVVFVSDGAEWIWNRAAEVFERAGIDGAKVVLVLDFYH
;
A
#
# COMPACT_ATOMS: atom_id res chain seq x y z
N MET A 1 0.36 20.93 23.23
CA MET A 1 -0.63 19.89 22.85
C MET A 1 -2.02 20.14 23.43
N VAL A 2 -2.17 20.55 24.71
CA VAL A 2 -3.47 20.97 25.27
C VAL A 2 -4.07 22.14 24.49
N HIS A 3 -3.26 23.18 24.22
CA HIS A 3 -3.66 24.29 23.35
C HIS A 3 -4.11 23.83 21.96
N ALA A 4 -3.38 22.90 21.32
CA ALA A 4 -3.75 22.35 20.02
C ALA A 4 -5.11 21.61 20.03
N LEU A 5 -5.43 20.87 21.10
CA LEU A 5 -6.75 20.24 21.24
C LEU A 5 -7.86 21.27 21.41
N ARG A 6 -7.60 22.37 22.13
CA ARG A 6 -8.55 23.48 22.26
C ARG A 6 -8.79 24.14 20.91
N VAL A 7 -7.72 24.46 20.17
CA VAL A 7 -7.82 25.04 18.82
C VAL A 7 -8.62 24.14 17.90
N VAL A 8 -8.29 22.84 17.81
CA VAL A 8 -9.03 21.87 16.99
C VAL A 8 -10.51 21.82 17.39
N GLY A 9 -10.81 21.81 18.70
CA GLY A 9 -12.18 21.82 19.19
C GLY A 9 -12.96 23.09 18.82
N THR A 10 -12.35 24.26 18.98
CA THR A 10 -12.97 25.55 18.62
C THR A 10 -13.18 25.68 17.12
N THR A 11 -12.19 25.29 16.30
CA THR A 11 -12.33 25.30 14.83
C THR A 11 -13.44 24.35 14.39
N MET A 12 -13.48 23.14 14.93
CA MET A 12 -14.52 22.16 14.61
C MET A 12 -15.93 22.66 14.98
N ALA A 13 -16.08 23.31 16.15
CA ALA A 13 -17.36 23.91 16.54
C ALA A 13 -17.80 25.03 15.59
N GLY A 14 -16.85 25.86 15.12
CA GLY A 14 -17.12 26.90 14.13
C GLY A 14 -17.63 26.33 12.80
N LEU A 15 -16.97 25.30 12.27
CA LEU A 15 -17.40 24.65 11.02
C LEU A 15 -18.76 23.95 11.16
N ILE A 16 -19.05 23.34 12.32
CA ILE A 16 -20.36 22.76 12.60
C ILE A 16 -21.45 23.84 12.65
N ALA A 17 -21.16 25.01 13.22
CA ALA A 17 -22.10 26.13 13.18
C ALA A 17 -22.34 26.61 11.75
N GLU A 18 -21.31 26.61 10.91
CA GLU A 18 -21.40 26.98 9.49
C GLU A 18 -22.22 25.99 8.65
N LEU A 19 -22.28 24.71 9.06
CA LEU A 19 -23.17 23.70 8.47
C LEU A 19 -24.63 23.82 8.92
N ARG A 20 -24.93 24.63 9.94
CA ARG A 20 -26.29 24.90 10.41
C ARG A 20 -26.89 26.15 9.78
N ASP A 21 -26.35 26.55 8.64
CA ASP A 21 -26.93 27.62 7.83
C ASP A 21 -28.26 27.11 7.23
N ASP A 22 -29.37 27.67 7.69
CA ASP A 22 -30.73 27.29 7.26
C ASP A 22 -31.15 27.96 5.94
N THR A 23 -30.21 28.57 5.20
CA THR A 23 -30.49 29.11 3.87
C THR A 23 -30.78 27.98 2.87
N TYR A 24 -31.89 28.11 2.13
CA TYR A 24 -32.30 27.14 1.12
C TYR A 24 -31.92 27.62 -0.29
N PRO A 25 -31.51 26.72 -1.20
CA PRO A 25 -31.19 27.08 -2.58
C PRO A 25 -32.47 27.30 -3.40
N ALA A 26 -32.48 28.33 -4.25
CA ALA A 26 -33.59 28.67 -5.13
C ALA A 26 -33.44 28.06 -6.54
N THR A 27 -32.24 27.63 -6.92
CA THR A 27 -31.95 27.06 -8.25
C THR A 27 -31.13 25.77 -8.17
N ALA A 28 -31.12 24.97 -9.23
CA ALA A 28 -30.29 23.76 -9.32
C ALA A 28 -28.78 24.09 -9.20
N THR A 29 -28.34 25.24 -9.72
CA THR A 29 -26.95 25.71 -9.60
C THR A 29 -26.60 26.05 -8.15
N GLU A 30 -27.52 26.72 -7.44
CA GLU A 30 -27.35 27.03 -6.01
C GLU A 30 -27.36 25.74 -5.17
N MET A 31 -28.23 24.78 -5.47
CA MET A 31 -28.25 23.47 -4.82
C MET A 31 -26.90 22.75 -4.97
N LEU A 32 -26.38 22.67 -6.20
CA LEU A 32 -25.08 22.05 -6.46
C LEU A 32 -23.92 22.76 -5.72
N ALA A 33 -23.96 24.09 -5.65
CA ALA A 33 -22.95 24.87 -4.93
C ALA A 33 -23.02 24.61 -3.42
N MET A 34 -24.23 24.57 -2.86
CA MET A 34 -24.48 24.23 -1.46
C MET A 34 -23.99 22.82 -1.13
N GLU A 35 -24.37 21.78 -1.91
CA GLU A 35 -23.93 20.40 -1.71
C GLU A 35 -22.39 20.28 -1.72
N LYS A 36 -21.72 20.97 -2.65
CA LYS A 36 -20.25 21.01 -2.70
C LYS A 36 -19.64 21.67 -1.48
N ARG A 37 -20.23 22.78 -1.00
CA ARG A 37 -19.80 23.49 0.21
C ARG A 37 -19.94 22.61 1.43
N GLU A 38 -21.12 22.03 1.66
CA GLU A 38 -21.39 21.16 2.79
C GLU A 38 -20.48 19.93 2.81
N ARG A 39 -20.28 19.30 1.65
CA ARG A 39 -19.33 18.19 1.51
C ARG A 39 -17.92 18.59 1.93
N SER A 40 -17.43 19.74 1.48
CA SER A 40 -16.10 20.27 1.84
C SER A 40 -15.97 20.58 3.34
N LEU A 41 -17.01 21.17 3.94
CA LEU A 41 -17.06 21.41 5.39
C LEU A 41 -17.06 20.10 6.19
N ALA A 42 -17.85 19.11 5.77
CA ALA A 42 -17.89 17.79 6.40
C ALA A 42 -16.52 17.08 6.35
N GLN A 43 -15.82 17.17 5.21
CA GLN A 43 -14.45 16.66 5.06
C GLN A 43 -13.47 17.36 6.02
N SER A 44 -13.56 18.69 6.14
CA SER A 44 -12.74 19.48 7.06
C SER A 44 -12.99 19.10 8.53
N ILE A 45 -14.26 18.90 8.91
CA ILE A 45 -14.64 18.42 10.25
C ILE A 45 -14.09 17.01 10.51
N ALA A 46 -14.17 16.10 9.54
CA ALA A 46 -13.61 14.77 9.65
C ALA A 46 -12.08 14.82 9.88
N ASP A 47 -11.36 15.66 9.15
CA ASP A 47 -9.92 15.86 9.32
C ASP A 47 -9.58 16.42 10.70
N LEU A 48 -10.33 17.40 11.22
CA LEU A 48 -10.15 17.90 12.58
C LEU A 48 -10.41 16.81 13.64
N SER A 49 -11.42 15.97 13.41
CA SER A 49 -11.73 14.82 14.26
C SER A 49 -10.57 13.80 14.28
N ILE A 50 -9.93 13.55 13.13
CA ILE A 50 -8.73 12.71 13.02
C ILE A 50 -7.55 13.40 13.73
N ALA A 51 -7.31 14.68 13.46
CA ALA A 51 -6.22 15.45 14.08
C ALA A 51 -6.31 15.43 15.61
N ARG A 52 -7.52 15.57 16.17
CA ARG A 52 -7.76 15.43 17.62
C ARG A 52 -7.30 14.07 18.14
N ARG A 53 -7.68 12.97 17.48
CA ARG A 53 -7.29 11.60 17.87
C ARG A 53 -5.78 11.40 17.76
N LEU A 54 -5.13 11.94 16.74
CA LEU A 54 -3.67 11.90 16.61
C LEU A 54 -2.99 12.66 17.76
N ILE A 55 -3.45 13.86 18.09
CA ILE A 55 -2.90 14.62 19.22
C ILE A 55 -3.12 13.85 20.54
N MET A 56 -4.26 13.20 20.73
CA MET A 56 -4.52 12.37 21.92
C MET A 56 -3.57 11.17 22.01
N ALA A 57 -3.40 10.39 20.93
CA ALA A 57 -2.48 9.26 20.89
C ALA A 57 -1.04 9.66 21.23
N GLN A 58 -0.62 10.85 20.78
CA GLN A 58 0.69 11.40 21.09
C GLN A 58 0.83 11.79 22.58
N ARG A 59 -0.26 12.19 23.25
CA ARG A 59 -0.26 12.55 24.68
C ARG A 59 -0.30 11.33 25.60
N ASP A 60 -0.81 10.20 25.11
CA ASP A 60 -0.90 8.97 25.88
C ASP A 60 0.49 8.37 26.16
N VAL A 61 0.82 8.20 27.44
CA VAL A 61 2.13 7.69 27.89
C VAL A 61 2.30 6.22 27.51
N ALA A 62 1.25 5.40 27.63
CA ALA A 62 1.28 3.98 27.33
C ALA A 62 1.48 3.76 25.83
N VAL A 63 0.73 4.48 24.99
CA VAL A 63 0.88 4.44 23.52
C VAL A 63 2.30 4.83 23.11
N ARG A 64 2.87 5.91 23.66
CA ARG A 64 4.25 6.30 23.36
C ARG A 64 5.27 5.23 23.76
N ARG A 65 5.12 4.63 24.95
CA ARG A 65 6.02 3.58 25.44
C ARG A 65 5.96 2.34 24.56
N GLN A 66 4.76 1.89 24.22
CA GLN A 66 4.55 0.72 23.37
C GLN A 66 5.10 0.94 21.97
N ALA A 67 4.76 2.07 21.34
CA ALA A 67 5.25 2.43 20.01
C ALA A 67 6.78 2.52 19.95
N ALA A 68 7.41 3.11 20.98
CA ALA A 68 8.86 3.16 21.08
C ALA A 68 9.50 1.77 21.25
N ALA A 69 8.87 0.87 22.02
CA ALA A 69 9.34 -0.50 22.19
C ALA A 69 9.27 -1.30 20.87
N GLU A 70 8.16 -1.18 20.13
CA GLU A 70 7.98 -1.82 18.82
C GLU A 70 8.97 -1.31 17.79
N THR A 71 9.18 0.01 17.75
CA THR A 71 10.18 0.62 16.86
C THR A 71 11.58 0.07 17.13
N ARG A 72 11.97 -0.07 18.41
CA ARG A 72 13.27 -0.66 18.79
C ARG A 72 13.35 -2.14 18.43
N ARG A 73 12.26 -2.90 18.60
CA ARG A 73 12.19 -4.31 18.21
C ARG A 73 12.39 -4.47 16.70
N ARG A 74 11.66 -3.70 15.89
CA ARG A 74 11.80 -3.71 14.44
C ARG A 74 13.22 -3.38 13.99
N TYR A 75 13.88 -2.39 14.60
CA TYR A 75 15.28 -2.12 14.29
C TYR A 75 16.20 -3.31 14.61
N ARG A 76 15.96 -4.06 15.69
CA ARG A 76 16.74 -5.27 16.00
C ARG A 76 16.50 -6.38 14.98
N GLU A 77 15.24 -6.60 14.58
CA GLU A 77 14.87 -7.56 13.54
C GLU A 77 15.52 -7.20 12.19
N GLN A 78 15.70 -5.90 11.90
CA GLN A 78 16.44 -5.39 10.74
C GLN A 78 17.97 -5.43 10.89
N GLY A 79 18.50 -6.10 11.93
CA GLY A 79 19.94 -6.24 12.16
C GLY A 79 20.65 -4.97 12.63
N VAL A 80 19.92 -3.95 13.10
CA VAL A 80 20.55 -2.75 13.66
C VAL A 80 21.14 -3.05 15.03
N THR A 81 22.46 -3.18 15.06
CA THR A 81 23.24 -3.47 16.28
C THR A 81 23.50 -2.25 17.16
N ARG A 82 23.33 -1.04 16.63
CA ARG A 82 23.60 0.22 17.35
C ARG A 82 22.41 0.59 18.26
N PRO A 83 22.66 1.23 19.41
CA PRO A 83 21.58 1.66 20.30
C PRO A 83 20.67 2.68 19.61
N VAL A 84 19.36 2.42 19.64
CA VAL A 84 18.31 3.31 19.13
C VAL A 84 17.99 4.36 20.21
N LYS A 85 18.40 5.60 19.95
CA LYS A 85 18.31 6.72 20.90
C LYS A 85 17.02 7.51 20.70
N ASP A 86 16.44 7.94 21.81
CA ASP A 86 15.42 8.98 21.81
C ASP A 86 16.04 10.33 21.46
N LYS A 87 15.37 11.08 20.58
CA LYS A 87 15.77 12.41 20.10
C LYS A 87 14.77 13.48 20.48
N GLY A 88 13.84 13.16 21.38
CA GLY A 88 12.79 14.05 21.82
C GLY A 88 11.72 14.23 20.73
N TRP A 89 11.14 15.42 20.72
CA TRP A 89 9.97 15.75 19.91
C TRP A 89 10.34 16.61 18.71
N THR A 90 9.93 16.19 17.52
CA THR A 90 10.17 16.92 16.27
C THR A 90 8.87 17.25 15.56
N TRP A 91 8.88 18.34 14.79
CA TRP A 91 7.78 18.74 13.93
C TRP A 91 7.70 17.85 12.70
N VAL A 92 6.47 17.53 12.32
CA VAL A 92 6.11 16.81 11.10
C VAL A 92 4.83 17.40 10.53
N THR A 93 4.65 17.22 9.22
CA THR A 93 3.41 17.53 8.51
C THR A 93 2.77 16.23 8.07
N ILE A 94 1.47 16.06 8.34
CA ILE A 94 0.69 14.89 7.99
C ILE A 94 -0.49 15.35 7.14
N LEU A 95 -0.61 14.82 5.93
CA LEU A 95 -1.75 15.02 5.05
C LEU A 95 -2.88 14.06 5.46
N LEU A 96 -4.07 14.63 5.69
CA LEU A 96 -5.29 13.92 6.05
C LEU A 96 -6.24 13.80 4.84
N PRO A 97 -7.27 12.94 4.90
CA PRO A 97 -8.09 12.57 3.74
C PRO A 97 -8.86 13.75 3.12
N GLY A 98 -9.33 14.71 3.92
CA GLY A 98 -10.00 15.92 3.46
C GLY A 98 -9.05 17.04 3.02
N GLY A 99 -7.75 16.75 2.88
CA GLY A 99 -6.74 17.72 2.40
C GLY A 99 -6.02 18.50 3.50
N LEU A 100 -6.40 18.37 4.78
CA LEU A 100 -5.74 19.08 5.87
C LEU A 100 -4.27 18.64 6.02
N ARG A 101 -3.35 19.61 5.97
CA ARG A 101 -1.92 19.41 6.27
C ARG A 101 -1.66 19.70 7.75
N LEU A 102 -1.88 18.70 8.59
CA LEU A 102 -1.69 18.78 10.04
C LEU A 102 -0.19 18.90 10.40
N GLN A 103 0.20 20.05 10.95
CA GLN A 103 1.51 20.21 11.58
C GLN A 103 1.44 19.83 13.05
N MET A 104 2.27 18.89 13.49
CA MET A 104 2.33 18.50 14.89
C MET A 104 3.71 18.04 15.32
N ARG A 105 3.94 18.02 16.64
CA ARG A 105 5.13 17.39 17.22
C ARG A 105 4.86 15.92 17.54
N THR A 106 5.83 15.06 17.25
CA THR A 106 5.81 13.62 17.57
C THR A 106 7.17 13.20 18.14
N PRO A 107 7.23 12.17 19.00
CA PRO A 107 8.49 11.56 19.42
C PRO A 107 9.28 11.05 18.21
N TYR A 108 10.60 11.11 18.30
CA TYR A 108 11.51 10.70 17.25
C TYR A 108 12.61 9.79 17.80
N LEU A 109 12.75 8.61 17.21
CA LEU A 109 13.80 7.66 17.55
C LEU A 109 14.78 7.56 16.39
N ARG A 110 16.09 7.44 16.67
CA ARG A 110 17.06 7.12 15.62
C ARG A 110 18.20 6.23 16.12
N PRO A 111 18.73 5.32 15.29
CA PRO A 111 19.98 4.62 15.58
C PRO A 111 21.13 5.59 15.88
N SER A 112 21.97 5.27 16.86
CA SER A 112 23.14 6.06 17.21
C SER A 112 24.08 6.21 16.01
N ARG A 113 24.59 7.43 15.81
CA ARG A 113 25.59 7.75 14.77
C ARG A 113 27.01 7.94 15.33
N LYS A 114 27.20 7.71 16.64
CA LYS A 114 28.53 7.86 17.29
C LYS A 114 29.51 6.89 16.62
N GLY A 115 30.69 7.39 16.22
CA GLY A 115 31.72 6.59 15.53
C GLY A 115 31.53 6.42 14.02
N LEU A 116 30.46 6.96 13.42
CA LEU A 116 30.33 7.02 11.97
C LEU A 116 31.08 8.24 11.43
N VAL A 117 32.23 8.02 10.79
CA VAL A 117 32.93 9.03 9.99
C VAL A 117 32.28 9.08 8.61
N GLY A 118 31.79 10.24 8.21
CA GLY A 118 31.18 10.43 6.89
C GLY A 118 31.17 11.90 6.47
N ARG A 119 31.34 12.13 5.16
CA ARG A 119 31.41 13.47 4.54
C ARG A 119 30.24 14.36 4.98
N PRO A 120 30.48 15.65 5.32
CA PRO A 120 29.40 16.63 5.52
C PRO A 120 28.49 16.67 4.29
N ARG A 121 27.17 16.71 4.51
CA ARG A 121 26.19 16.54 3.43
C ARG A 121 26.09 17.80 2.56
N SER A 122 25.81 17.60 1.27
CA SER A 122 25.05 18.59 0.50
C SER A 122 23.60 18.62 0.99
N SER A 123 23.01 19.82 1.02
CA SER A 123 21.62 20.03 1.45
C SER A 123 20.65 19.10 0.68
N GLY A 124 19.66 18.54 1.39
CA GLY A 124 18.55 17.81 0.76
C GLY A 124 18.71 16.31 0.51
N LYS A 125 19.86 15.67 0.77
CA LYS A 125 20.00 14.20 0.59
C LYS A 125 19.93 13.41 1.90
N ARG A 126 19.02 12.43 1.96
CA ARG A 126 18.88 11.45 3.05
C ARG A 126 19.88 10.30 2.82
N GLY A 127 20.70 9.96 3.82
CA GLY A 127 21.75 8.93 3.72
C GLY A 127 21.35 7.57 4.29
N VAL A 128 22.14 6.54 3.96
CA VAL A 128 21.98 5.11 4.31
C VAL A 128 22.02 4.82 5.82
N ALA A 129 22.54 5.74 6.63
CA ALA A 129 22.52 5.65 8.10
C ALA A 129 21.11 5.93 8.64
N GLY A 130 20.23 4.94 8.48
CA GLY A 130 18.91 4.75 9.07
C GLY A 130 18.07 6.02 9.18
N MET A 131 17.00 6.11 8.39
CA MET A 131 15.92 7.06 8.69
C MET A 131 15.53 6.84 10.15
N GLY A 132 15.56 7.89 10.96
CA GLY A 132 14.91 7.79 12.26
C GLY A 132 13.41 7.61 12.06
N ALA A 133 12.77 7.04 13.06
CA ALA A 133 11.37 6.64 13.03
C ALA A 133 10.53 7.59 13.87
N TYR A 134 9.26 7.72 13.50
CA TYR A 134 8.23 8.42 14.28
C TYR A 134 7.33 7.36 14.94
N PRO A 135 7.66 6.86 16.14
CA PRO A 135 7.11 5.61 16.64
C PRO A 135 5.58 5.59 16.68
N VAL A 136 4.98 6.66 17.21
CA VAL A 136 3.52 6.76 17.36
C VAL A 136 2.84 6.84 16.01
N LEU A 137 3.42 7.58 15.05
CA LEU A 137 2.83 7.74 13.73
C LEU A 137 2.92 6.45 12.91
N GLU A 138 4.08 5.80 12.92
CA GLU A 138 4.29 4.54 12.20
C GLU A 138 3.40 3.42 12.76
N ARG A 139 3.24 3.36 14.10
CA ARG A 139 2.29 2.45 14.73
C ARG A 139 0.85 2.66 14.22
N LEU A 140 0.47 3.91 13.97
CA LEU A 140 -0.86 4.26 13.44
C LEU A 140 -0.94 4.15 11.90
N GLY A 141 0.11 3.63 11.25
CA GLY A 141 0.17 3.51 9.79
C GLY A 141 0.33 4.85 9.07
N ILE A 142 0.77 5.90 9.75
CA ILE A 142 1.12 7.18 9.12
C ILE A 142 2.54 7.08 8.59
N GLU A 143 2.66 7.08 7.27
CA GLU A 143 3.91 6.92 6.55
C GLU A 143 3.98 7.95 5.42
N VAL A 144 5.20 8.31 5.01
CA VAL A 144 5.46 9.32 3.97
C VAL A 144 4.69 10.63 4.15
N GLY A 145 4.39 10.98 5.41
CA GLY A 145 3.66 12.21 5.76
C GLY A 145 2.18 12.18 5.40
N ALA A 146 1.55 11.01 5.25
CA ALA A 146 0.14 10.88 4.92
C ALA A 146 -0.57 9.84 5.81
N SER A 147 -1.85 10.06 6.08
CA SER A 147 -2.69 9.11 6.80
C SER A 147 -2.94 7.82 5.98
N PRO A 148 -3.29 6.68 6.61
CA PRO A 148 -3.63 5.46 5.88
C PRO A 148 -4.72 5.65 4.83
N LEU A 149 -5.80 6.37 5.15
CA LEU A 149 -6.90 6.60 4.22
C LEU A 149 -6.48 7.52 3.06
N THR A 150 -5.71 8.58 3.34
CA THR A 150 -5.13 9.46 2.30
C THR A 150 -4.31 8.66 1.29
N ARG A 151 -3.45 7.76 1.77
CA ARG A 151 -2.63 6.88 0.92
C ARG A 151 -3.48 5.92 0.12
N SER A 152 -4.51 5.34 0.74
CA SER A 152 -5.46 4.45 0.07
C SER A 152 -6.21 5.15 -1.05
N MET A 153 -6.71 6.37 -0.82
CA MET A 153 -7.37 7.20 -1.84
C MET A 153 -6.43 7.48 -3.01
N ALA A 154 -5.22 7.97 -2.73
CA ALA A 154 -4.23 8.26 -3.77
C ALA A 154 -3.87 7.03 -4.60
N ALA A 155 -3.59 5.90 -3.94
CA ALA A 155 -3.28 4.64 -4.61
C ALA A 155 -4.45 4.14 -5.47
N ARG A 156 -5.67 4.16 -4.92
CA ARG A 156 -6.88 3.71 -5.62
C ARG A 156 -7.12 4.52 -6.90
N GLN A 157 -7.12 5.85 -6.81
CA GLN A 157 -7.39 6.68 -7.99
C GLN A 157 -6.25 6.59 -9.03
N THR A 158 -5.00 6.43 -8.59
CA THR A 158 -3.86 6.21 -9.49
C THR A 158 -4.01 4.95 -10.33
N VAL A 159 -4.65 3.90 -9.79
CA VAL A 159 -4.85 2.61 -10.46
C VAL A 159 -6.14 2.56 -11.27
N LEU A 160 -7.24 3.14 -10.77
CA LEU A 160 -8.56 3.02 -11.40
C LEU A 160 -8.81 4.02 -12.55
N CYS A 161 -8.12 5.15 -12.56
CA CYS A 161 -8.32 6.16 -13.60
C CYS A 161 -7.48 5.86 -14.84
N SER A 162 -7.94 6.35 -16.00
CA SER A 162 -7.26 6.13 -17.28
C SER A 162 -6.00 6.98 -17.43
N SER A 163 -5.84 8.02 -16.61
CA SER A 163 -4.64 8.86 -16.58
C SER A 163 -4.40 9.48 -15.20
N TYR A 164 -3.17 9.95 -14.97
CA TYR A 164 -2.85 10.70 -13.74
C TYR A 164 -3.53 12.07 -13.65
N ALA A 165 -3.88 12.69 -14.79
CA ALA A 165 -4.63 13.94 -14.79
C ALA A 165 -6.06 13.71 -14.29
N GLU A 166 -6.71 12.65 -14.79
CA GLU A 166 -8.03 12.21 -14.34
C GLU A 166 -8.00 11.80 -12.86
N ALA A 167 -7.01 11.01 -12.43
CA ALA A 167 -6.85 10.63 -11.03
C ALA A 167 -6.75 11.84 -10.10
N ARG A 168 -5.97 12.85 -10.50
CA ARG A 168 -5.88 14.12 -9.75
C ARG A 168 -7.22 14.83 -9.67
N GLU A 169 -7.97 14.90 -10.77
CA GLU A 169 -9.30 15.51 -10.78
C GLU A 169 -10.27 14.78 -9.85
N GLN A 170 -10.25 13.44 -9.84
CA GLN A 170 -11.09 12.66 -8.92
C GLN A 170 -10.70 12.91 -7.45
N LEU A 171 -9.40 12.92 -7.13
CA LEU A 171 -8.93 13.22 -5.77
C LEU A 171 -9.30 14.64 -5.33
N ALA A 172 -9.19 15.63 -6.23
CA ALA A 172 -9.59 17.00 -5.94
C ALA A 172 -11.11 17.12 -5.67
N ARG A 173 -11.95 16.36 -6.38
CA ARG A 173 -13.40 16.25 -6.07
C ARG A 173 -13.66 15.63 -4.70
N ASP A 174 -12.76 14.79 -4.23
CA ASP A 174 -12.79 14.18 -2.90
C ASP A 174 -12.09 15.05 -1.82
N GLY A 175 -11.74 16.31 -2.13
CA GLY A 175 -11.12 17.25 -1.18
C GLY A 175 -9.60 17.12 -1.06
N LEU A 176 -8.98 16.23 -1.84
CA LEU A 176 -7.56 15.92 -1.77
C LEU A 176 -6.81 16.50 -2.98
N ASP A 177 -6.48 17.79 -2.91
CA ASP A 177 -5.70 18.46 -3.96
C ASP A 177 -4.21 18.09 -3.87
N LEU A 178 -3.75 17.32 -4.86
CA LEU A 178 -2.38 16.83 -4.98
C LEU A 178 -1.85 17.09 -6.37
N ASP A 179 -0.59 17.50 -6.46
CA ASP A 179 0.10 17.42 -7.73
C ASP A 179 0.34 15.95 -8.12
N VAL A 180 0.51 15.71 -9.42
CA VAL A 180 0.73 14.35 -9.96
C VAL A 180 1.94 13.67 -9.33
N SER A 181 3.00 14.41 -9.00
CA SER A 181 4.22 13.83 -8.42
C SER A 181 3.96 13.35 -6.99
N GLN A 182 3.27 14.15 -6.18
CA GLN A 182 2.85 13.78 -4.82
C GLN A 182 1.93 12.56 -4.83
N MET A 183 0.91 12.55 -5.70
CA MET A 183 0.00 11.42 -5.85
C MET A 183 0.75 10.12 -6.21
N VAL A 184 1.62 10.18 -7.22
CA VAL A 184 2.40 9.01 -7.67
C VAL A 184 3.39 8.56 -6.59
N GLU A 185 4.02 9.48 -5.85
CA GLU A 185 4.89 9.16 -4.72
C GLU A 185 4.12 8.41 -3.63
N LEU A 186 2.95 8.91 -3.21
CA LEU A 186 2.10 8.26 -2.21
C LEU A 186 1.63 6.88 -2.67
N ALA A 187 1.16 6.76 -3.91
CA ALA A 187 0.71 5.49 -4.48
C ALA A 187 1.87 4.47 -4.56
N SER A 188 3.03 4.91 -5.06
CA SER A 188 4.22 4.05 -5.21
C SER A 188 4.73 3.56 -3.86
N HIS A 189 4.82 4.44 -2.86
CA HIS A 189 5.23 4.04 -1.51
C HIS A 189 4.24 3.08 -0.88
N THR A 190 2.94 3.32 -1.05
CA THR A 190 1.88 2.41 -0.58
C THR A 190 2.03 1.02 -1.21
N GLY A 191 2.25 0.96 -2.53
CA GLY A 191 2.53 -0.29 -3.24
C GLY A 191 3.81 -0.99 -2.76
N GLN A 192 4.89 -0.25 -2.52
CA GLN A 192 6.15 -0.81 -2.00
C GLN A 192 5.97 -1.46 -0.63
N PHE A 193 5.21 -0.82 0.28
CA PHE A 193 4.90 -1.39 1.58
C PHE A 193 4.05 -2.65 1.46
N ALA A 194 3.04 -2.65 0.58
CA ALA A 194 2.21 -3.82 0.33
C ALA A 194 3.03 -5.00 -0.22
N VAL A 195 3.90 -4.74 -1.20
CA VAL A 195 4.80 -5.74 -1.79
C VAL A 195 5.76 -6.32 -0.75
N ALA A 196 6.36 -5.48 0.10
CA ALA A 196 7.26 -5.94 1.16
C ALA A 196 6.54 -6.85 2.16
N ARG A 197 5.34 -6.46 2.63
CA ARG A 197 4.54 -7.30 3.54
C ARG A 197 4.10 -8.61 2.88
N ARG A 198 3.75 -8.56 1.61
CA ARG A 198 3.44 -9.76 0.83
C ARG A 198 4.67 -10.68 0.77
N ASP A 199 5.84 -10.16 0.39
CA ASP A 199 7.07 -10.95 0.32
C ASP A 199 7.41 -11.62 1.66
N GLU A 200 7.27 -10.90 2.78
CA GLU A 200 7.43 -11.45 4.13
C GLU A 200 6.43 -12.59 4.40
N ALA A 201 5.16 -12.40 4.06
CA ALA A 201 4.11 -13.40 4.28
C ALA A 201 4.31 -14.67 3.44
N LEU A 202 4.65 -14.52 2.15
CA LEU A 202 4.90 -15.64 1.25
C LEU A 202 6.16 -16.41 1.63
N ALA A 203 7.23 -15.70 2.01
CA ALA A 203 8.46 -16.34 2.50
C ALA A 203 8.20 -17.13 3.80
N ALA A 204 7.46 -16.56 4.75
CA ALA A 204 7.08 -17.27 5.97
C ALA A 204 6.22 -18.51 5.68
N ALA A 205 5.28 -18.42 4.73
CA ALA A 205 4.43 -19.56 4.33
C ALA A 205 5.21 -20.69 3.66
N LEU A 206 6.27 -20.37 2.91
CA LEU A 206 7.15 -21.37 2.28
C LEU A 206 7.92 -22.20 3.31
N GLU A 207 8.40 -21.58 4.37
CA GLU A 207 9.22 -22.24 5.42
C GLU A 207 8.38 -22.91 6.52
N ALA A 208 7.15 -22.45 6.74
CA ALA A 208 6.27 -23.02 7.75
C ALA A 208 5.82 -24.45 7.39
N PRO A 209 5.46 -25.31 8.35
CA PRO A 209 4.76 -26.56 8.07
C PRO A 209 3.48 -26.33 7.26
N LEU A 210 2.97 -27.38 6.61
CA LEU A 210 1.71 -27.27 5.86
C LEU A 210 0.58 -26.72 6.76
N PRO A 211 -0.19 -25.75 6.27
CA PRO A 211 -1.25 -25.14 7.06
C PRO A 211 -2.31 -26.15 7.50
N ARG A 212 -2.71 -26.05 8.77
CA ARG A 212 -3.85 -26.79 9.33
C ARG A 212 -5.17 -26.05 9.15
N ASP A 213 -5.11 -24.73 9.00
CA ASP A 213 -6.26 -23.91 8.61
C ASP A 213 -6.19 -23.60 7.12
N SER A 214 -7.34 -23.50 6.47
CA SER A 214 -7.42 -23.21 5.04
C SER A 214 -8.58 -22.29 4.73
N MET A 215 -8.32 -21.31 3.88
CA MET A 215 -9.34 -20.40 3.35
C MET A 215 -10.19 -21.06 2.25
N VAL A 216 -9.71 -22.17 1.69
CA VAL A 216 -10.29 -22.86 0.53
C VAL A 216 -10.54 -24.35 0.83
N ALA A 217 -10.67 -24.71 2.10
CA ALA A 217 -10.93 -26.08 2.55
C ALA A 217 -12.17 -26.65 1.85
N GLY A 218 -12.01 -27.81 1.21
CA GLY A 218 -13.10 -28.49 0.50
C GLY A 218 -13.64 -27.75 -0.73
N ARG A 219 -13.02 -26.63 -1.15
CA ARG A 219 -13.41 -25.88 -2.34
C ARG A 219 -12.66 -26.38 -3.57
N ARG A 220 -13.26 -26.19 -4.75
CA ARG A 220 -12.56 -26.24 -6.03
C ARG A 220 -12.00 -24.85 -6.30
N ILE A 221 -10.68 -24.73 -6.45
CA ILE A 221 -10.02 -23.47 -6.79
C ILE A 221 -9.50 -23.52 -8.21
N ARG A 222 -9.54 -22.38 -8.90
CA ARG A 222 -8.83 -22.19 -10.16
C ARG A 222 -7.61 -21.32 -9.94
N VAL A 223 -6.49 -21.78 -10.49
CA VAL A 223 -5.22 -21.07 -10.52
C VAL A 223 -4.90 -20.79 -11.97
N SER A 224 -4.89 -19.52 -12.36
CA SER A 224 -4.53 -19.10 -13.71
C SER A 224 -3.20 -18.37 -13.73
N VAL A 225 -2.33 -18.72 -14.66
CA VAL A 225 -1.07 -17.99 -14.91
C VAL A 225 -1.09 -17.49 -16.35
N ASP A 226 -0.76 -16.21 -16.53
CA ASP A 226 -0.81 -15.54 -17.82
C ASP A 226 0.35 -14.54 -17.98
N GLY A 227 0.73 -14.27 -19.23
CA GLY A 227 1.70 -13.27 -19.66
C GLY A 227 1.01 -12.07 -20.32
N GLY A 228 1.09 -10.91 -19.69
CA GLY A 228 0.66 -9.66 -20.29
C GLY A 228 1.72 -9.00 -21.16
N ARG A 229 1.41 -7.82 -21.70
CA ARG A 229 2.39 -6.98 -22.41
C ARG A 229 2.33 -5.53 -21.94
N ALA A 230 3.42 -5.06 -21.32
CA ALA A 230 3.52 -3.69 -20.83
C ALA A 230 4.75 -2.98 -21.39
N ARG A 231 4.57 -1.74 -21.85
CA ARG A 231 5.67 -0.88 -22.28
C ARG A 231 6.22 -0.11 -21.09
N THR A 232 7.42 -0.47 -20.66
CA THR A 232 8.06 0.12 -19.47
C THR A 232 9.07 1.19 -19.86
N ARG A 233 9.17 2.24 -19.04
CA ARG A 233 10.16 3.32 -19.23
C ARG A 233 11.31 3.16 -18.24
N ARG A 234 12.54 3.03 -18.74
CA ARG A 234 13.76 3.09 -17.93
C ARG A 234 14.52 4.38 -18.24
N THR A 235 14.62 5.28 -17.26
CA THR A 235 15.33 6.56 -17.41
C THR A 235 16.80 6.41 -17.02
N TYR A 236 17.72 6.90 -17.86
CA TYR A 236 19.15 6.88 -17.56
C TYR A 236 19.51 8.03 -16.62
N HIS A 237 19.30 7.83 -15.32
CA HIS A 237 19.48 8.89 -14.30
C HIS A 237 20.90 9.46 -14.24
N LYS A 238 21.92 8.70 -14.65
CA LYS A 238 23.33 9.12 -14.69
C LYS A 238 23.71 9.86 -15.99
N ALA A 239 22.94 9.74 -17.06
CA ALA A 239 23.22 10.43 -18.32
C ALA A 239 22.97 11.94 -18.22
N LYS A 240 23.72 12.75 -18.98
CA LYS A 240 23.51 14.20 -19.06
C LYS A 240 22.07 14.49 -19.55
N LYS A 241 21.48 15.58 -19.03
CA LYS A 241 20.21 16.08 -19.58
C LYS A 241 20.45 16.55 -21.03
N GLN A 242 19.50 16.28 -21.89
CA GLN A 242 19.44 16.82 -23.24
C GLN A 242 19.05 18.32 -23.20
N GLU A 243 19.13 19.01 -24.33
CA GLU A 243 18.82 20.44 -24.45
C GLU A 243 17.40 20.78 -23.99
N ASN A 244 16.44 19.88 -24.20
CA ASN A 244 15.06 20.00 -23.70
C ASN A 244 14.92 19.83 -22.16
N GLY A 245 16.02 19.73 -21.42
CA GLY A 245 16.07 19.57 -19.97
C GLY A 245 15.71 18.16 -19.47
N ARG A 246 15.41 17.20 -20.35
CA ARG A 246 15.01 15.83 -20.00
C ARG A 246 16.20 14.88 -20.05
N ARG A 247 16.13 13.79 -19.28
CA ARG A 247 17.14 12.71 -19.35
C ARG A 247 16.72 11.69 -20.41
N PRO A 248 17.68 11.11 -21.16
CA PRO A 248 17.37 10.04 -22.09
C PRO A 248 16.77 8.85 -21.34
N PHE A 249 15.90 8.12 -22.04
CA PHE A 249 15.24 6.93 -21.53
C PHE A 249 15.05 5.92 -22.65
N VAL A 250 14.85 4.66 -22.28
CA VAL A 250 14.45 3.59 -23.20
C VAL A 250 13.04 3.12 -22.86
N LEU A 251 12.31 2.70 -23.89
CA LEU A 251 11.01 2.05 -23.76
C LEU A 251 11.16 0.58 -24.15
N GLU A 252 11.01 -0.32 -23.20
CA GLU A 252 11.14 -1.76 -23.41
C GLU A 252 9.77 -2.41 -23.19
N TRP A 253 9.36 -3.26 -24.13
CA TRP A 253 8.28 -4.20 -23.89
C TRP A 253 8.77 -5.21 -22.87
N ARG A 254 8.02 -5.36 -21.79
CA ARG A 254 8.24 -6.37 -20.76
C ARG A 254 6.92 -7.10 -20.56
N GLU A 255 7.04 -8.37 -20.21
CA GLU A 255 5.92 -9.24 -19.90
C GLU A 255 5.66 -9.20 -18.39
N PRO A 256 4.56 -8.58 -17.94
CA PRO A 256 4.04 -8.79 -16.59
C PRO A 256 3.44 -10.20 -16.53
N ARG A 257 3.88 -10.99 -15.56
CA ARG A 257 3.31 -12.31 -15.27
C ARG A 257 2.23 -12.17 -14.21
N ILE A 258 1.07 -12.70 -14.50
CA ILE A 258 -0.13 -12.55 -13.69
C ILE A 258 -0.50 -13.92 -13.15
N ILE A 259 -0.80 -13.98 -11.85
CA ILE A 259 -1.41 -15.11 -11.18
C ILE A 259 -2.81 -14.66 -10.76
N THR A 260 -3.81 -15.47 -11.08
CA THR A 260 -5.18 -15.32 -10.56
C THR A 260 -5.55 -16.57 -9.78
N VAL A 261 -6.04 -16.41 -8.56
CA VAL A 261 -6.61 -17.51 -7.77
C VAL A 261 -8.05 -17.16 -7.39
N ASP A 262 -9.00 -17.96 -7.85
CA ASP A 262 -10.41 -17.85 -7.48
C ASP A 262 -11.02 -19.20 -7.12
N VAL A 263 -12.26 -19.16 -6.63
CA VAL A 263 -13.03 -20.34 -6.23
C VAL A 263 -14.08 -20.58 -7.29
N LEU A 264 -14.19 -21.84 -7.73
CA LEU A 264 -15.25 -22.29 -8.61
C LEU A 264 -16.43 -22.81 -7.78
N ASP A 265 -17.64 -22.57 -8.26
CA ASP A 265 -18.86 -23.18 -7.73
C ASP A 265 -19.07 -24.59 -8.28
N ASP A 266 -20.20 -25.20 -7.91
CA ASP A 266 -20.52 -26.59 -8.26
C ASP A 266 -20.73 -26.77 -9.78
N ASP A 267 -21.12 -25.69 -10.48
CA ASP A 267 -21.29 -25.67 -11.94
C ASP A 267 -19.96 -25.40 -12.68
N GLY A 268 -18.89 -25.09 -11.94
CA GLY A 268 -17.58 -24.77 -12.48
C GLY A 268 -17.40 -23.30 -12.87
N GLU A 269 -18.37 -22.44 -12.53
CA GLU A 269 -18.31 -21.00 -12.73
C GLU A 269 -17.59 -20.30 -11.58
N MET A 270 -17.17 -19.05 -11.77
CA MET A 270 -16.51 -18.29 -10.70
C MET A 270 -17.51 -17.92 -9.59
N ASP A 271 -17.26 -18.34 -8.34
CA ASP A 271 -18.08 -17.95 -7.19
C ASP A 271 -17.96 -16.44 -6.95
N ARG A 272 -18.99 -15.69 -7.34
CA ARG A 272 -19.03 -14.22 -7.25
C ARG A 272 -18.97 -13.68 -5.82
N ARG A 273 -19.20 -14.53 -4.81
CA ARG A 273 -19.05 -14.14 -3.38
C ARG A 273 -17.59 -14.18 -2.95
N TRP A 274 -16.76 -14.94 -3.66
CA TRP A 274 -15.32 -14.97 -3.46
C TRP A 274 -14.66 -13.80 -4.17
N ARG A 275 -13.67 -13.17 -3.53
CA ARG A 275 -12.84 -12.14 -4.15
C ARG A 275 -11.57 -12.81 -4.68
N PRO A 276 -11.34 -12.83 -6.00
CA PRO A 276 -10.12 -13.40 -6.56
C PRO A 276 -8.87 -12.73 -5.99
N ILE A 277 -7.82 -13.52 -5.83
CA ILE A 277 -6.49 -13.04 -5.47
C ILE A 277 -5.72 -12.84 -6.76
N TYR A 278 -5.18 -11.63 -6.94
CA TYR A 278 -4.33 -11.29 -8.08
C TYR A 278 -2.92 -11.02 -7.58
N GLU A 279 -1.94 -11.68 -8.19
CA GLU A 279 -0.53 -11.35 -8.03
C GLU A 279 0.05 -11.00 -9.40
N VAL A 280 0.84 -9.92 -9.46
CA VAL A 280 1.47 -9.47 -10.70
C VAL A 280 2.93 -9.18 -10.44
N SER A 281 3.79 -9.65 -11.33
CA SER A 281 5.23 -9.48 -11.20
C SER A 281 5.87 -9.17 -12.55
N LEU A 282 6.83 -8.23 -12.53
CA LEU A 282 7.79 -8.01 -13.63
C LEU A 282 9.11 -8.77 -13.38
N GLY A 283 9.12 -9.73 -12.44
CA GLY A 283 10.25 -10.63 -12.20
C GLY A 283 10.32 -11.75 -13.24
N ASP A 284 11.36 -12.57 -13.15
CA ASP A 284 11.46 -13.81 -13.93
C ASP A 284 10.41 -14.85 -13.54
N ALA A 285 10.30 -15.91 -14.35
CA ALA A 285 9.36 -16.99 -14.16
C ALA A 285 9.55 -17.71 -12.81
N ASP A 286 10.80 -17.98 -12.41
CA ASP A 286 11.09 -18.73 -11.18
C ASP A 286 10.62 -17.98 -9.93
N LYS A 287 10.81 -16.66 -9.91
CA LYS A 287 10.29 -15.81 -8.84
C LYS A 287 8.76 -15.83 -8.78
N VAL A 288 8.08 -15.82 -9.93
CA VAL A 288 6.61 -15.88 -9.98
C VAL A 288 6.09 -17.21 -9.48
N PHE A 289 6.69 -18.33 -9.89
CA PHE A 289 6.28 -19.65 -9.41
C PHE A 289 6.62 -19.86 -7.92
N THR A 290 7.70 -19.24 -7.42
CA THR A 290 7.97 -19.18 -5.97
C THR A 290 6.87 -18.40 -5.23
N GLN A 291 6.42 -17.27 -5.78
CA GLN A 291 5.29 -16.51 -5.22
C GLN A 291 3.99 -17.32 -5.25
N LEU A 292 3.71 -18.03 -6.35
CA LEU A 292 2.56 -18.92 -6.46
C LEU A 292 2.59 -20.01 -5.40
N CYS A 293 3.72 -20.70 -5.22
CA CYS A 293 3.87 -21.72 -4.19
C CYS A 293 3.63 -21.15 -2.78
N GLY A 294 4.25 -20.01 -2.47
CA GLY A 294 4.02 -19.31 -1.21
C GLY A 294 2.56 -18.92 -1.01
N LEU A 295 1.86 -18.51 -2.07
CA LEU A 295 0.46 -18.09 -2.02
C LEU A 295 -0.45 -19.30 -1.77
N LEU A 296 -0.24 -20.40 -2.51
CA LEU A 296 -0.99 -21.65 -2.33
C LEU A 296 -0.83 -22.20 -0.91
N ARG A 297 0.38 -22.13 -0.36
CA ARG A 297 0.62 -22.46 1.06
C ARG A 297 -0.07 -21.46 1.97
N LEU A 298 0.03 -20.15 1.73
CA LEU A 298 -0.58 -19.14 2.59
C LEU A 298 -2.10 -19.30 2.72
N ILE A 299 -2.79 -19.69 1.64
CA ILE A 299 -4.26 -19.88 1.65
C ILE A 299 -4.70 -21.29 2.08
N GLY A 300 -3.76 -22.22 2.32
CA GLY A 300 -4.06 -23.61 2.69
C GLY A 300 -4.62 -24.44 1.53
N ALA A 301 -4.12 -24.26 0.31
CA ALA A 301 -4.60 -24.96 -0.88
C ALA A 301 -4.41 -26.49 -0.83
N ASN A 302 -3.52 -27.00 0.04
CA ASN A 302 -3.38 -28.44 0.30
C ASN A 302 -4.69 -29.10 0.79
N GLN A 303 -5.59 -28.32 1.39
CA GLN A 303 -6.90 -28.77 1.87
C GLN A 303 -8.04 -28.50 0.88
N ALA A 304 -7.75 -27.96 -0.30
CA ALA A 304 -8.74 -27.84 -1.36
C ALA A 304 -9.26 -29.23 -1.77
N ALA A 305 -10.51 -29.27 -2.24
CA ALA A 305 -11.07 -30.47 -2.86
C ALA A 305 -10.41 -30.72 -4.22
N GLN A 306 -10.14 -29.65 -4.97
CA GLN A 306 -9.50 -29.70 -6.28
C GLN A 306 -8.79 -28.38 -6.60
N VAL A 307 -7.68 -28.47 -7.33
CA VAL A 307 -6.97 -27.32 -7.91
C VAL A 307 -6.99 -27.45 -9.43
N VAL A 308 -7.69 -26.54 -10.10
CA VAL A 308 -7.73 -26.46 -11.56
C VAL A 308 -6.69 -25.44 -12.01
N PHE A 309 -5.59 -25.90 -12.58
CA PHE A 309 -4.56 -25.04 -13.16
C PHE A 309 -4.87 -24.75 -14.62
N VAL A 310 -5.00 -23.47 -14.97
CA VAL A 310 -5.33 -23.02 -16.31
C VAL A 310 -4.25 -22.07 -16.82
N SER A 311 -3.75 -22.29 -18.02
CA SER A 311 -2.74 -21.42 -18.62
C SER A 311 -2.76 -21.53 -20.14
N ASP A 312 -2.18 -20.53 -20.80
CA ASP A 312 -1.79 -20.64 -22.21
C ASP A 312 -0.78 -21.78 -22.45
N GLY A 313 -0.40 -22.02 -23.70
CA GLY A 313 0.56 -23.06 -24.08
C GLY A 313 2.04 -22.74 -23.78
N ALA A 314 2.38 -21.68 -23.04
CA ALA A 314 3.76 -21.25 -22.90
C ALA A 314 4.60 -22.25 -22.06
N GLU A 315 5.69 -22.75 -22.64
CA GLU A 315 6.56 -23.77 -22.02
C GLU A 315 7.07 -23.35 -20.63
N TRP A 316 7.33 -22.05 -20.43
CA TRP A 316 7.87 -21.57 -19.16
C TRP A 316 6.89 -21.77 -17.98
N ILE A 317 5.59 -21.90 -18.27
CA ILE A 317 4.54 -22.18 -17.28
C ILE A 317 4.46 -23.67 -17.00
N TRP A 318 4.25 -24.48 -18.04
CA TRP A 318 4.03 -25.93 -17.89
C TRP A 318 5.24 -26.65 -17.29
N ASN A 319 6.47 -26.21 -17.61
CA ASN A 319 7.70 -26.77 -17.06
C ASN A 319 7.86 -26.55 -15.54
N ARG A 320 7.03 -25.71 -14.91
CA ARG A 320 7.11 -25.34 -13.48
C ARG A 320 5.89 -25.73 -12.65
N ALA A 321 4.75 -26.01 -13.30
CA ALA A 321 3.48 -26.21 -12.61
C ALA A 321 3.52 -27.39 -11.61
N ALA A 322 4.03 -28.55 -12.03
CA ALA A 322 4.07 -29.75 -11.20
C ALA A 322 4.89 -29.54 -9.90
N GLU A 323 6.09 -28.97 -10.00
CA GLU A 323 6.96 -28.71 -8.84
C GLU A 323 6.29 -27.77 -7.83
N VAL A 324 5.54 -26.77 -8.31
CA VAL A 324 4.86 -25.82 -7.42
C VAL A 324 3.78 -26.50 -6.59
N PHE A 325 2.98 -27.40 -7.17
CA PHE A 325 1.93 -28.10 -6.43
C PHE A 325 2.50 -29.07 -5.40
N GLU A 326 3.55 -29.81 -5.77
CA GLU A 326 4.27 -30.69 -4.86
C GLU A 326 4.83 -29.92 -3.67
N ARG A 327 5.54 -28.82 -3.92
CA ARG A 327 6.11 -27.96 -2.87
C ARG A 327 5.04 -27.26 -2.02
N ALA A 328 3.85 -27.01 -2.57
CA ALA A 328 2.71 -26.52 -1.83
C ALA A 328 2.01 -27.60 -0.99
N GLY A 329 2.42 -28.87 -1.09
CA GLY A 329 1.83 -30.01 -0.40
C GLY A 329 0.44 -30.38 -0.90
N ILE A 330 0.16 -30.06 -2.16
CA ILE A 330 -1.10 -30.42 -2.82
C ILE A 330 -0.93 -31.81 -3.41
N ASP A 331 -1.87 -32.70 -3.09
CA ASP A 331 -1.94 -34.02 -3.70
C ASP A 331 -2.16 -33.90 -5.22
N GLY A 332 -1.26 -34.48 -6.00
CA GLY A 332 -1.32 -34.45 -7.46
C GLY A 332 -2.62 -35.03 -8.02
N ALA A 333 -3.28 -35.96 -7.32
CA ALA A 333 -4.59 -36.50 -7.71
C ALA A 333 -5.71 -35.44 -7.66
N LYS A 334 -5.51 -34.34 -6.94
CA LYS A 334 -6.43 -33.20 -6.86
C LYS A 334 -6.13 -32.11 -7.89
N VAL A 335 -5.05 -32.23 -8.65
CA VAL A 335 -4.65 -31.23 -9.63
C VAL A 335 -5.19 -31.59 -11.01
N VAL A 336 -5.93 -30.68 -11.61
CA VAL A 336 -6.39 -30.79 -13.00
C VAL A 336 -5.70 -29.71 -13.82
N LEU A 337 -5.03 -30.13 -14.88
CA LEU A 337 -4.35 -29.24 -15.81
C LEU A 337 -5.25 -28.98 -17.02
N VAL A 338 -5.48 -27.71 -17.34
CA VAL A 338 -6.35 -27.29 -18.44
C VAL A 338 -5.59 -26.28 -19.30
N LEU A 339 -5.51 -26.56 -20.60
CA LEU A 339 -5.02 -25.60 -21.58
C LEU A 339 -6.10 -24.55 -21.84
N ASP A 340 -5.77 -23.27 -21.74
CA ASP A 340 -6.66 -22.20 -22.15
C ASP A 340 -6.77 -22.17 -23.68
N PHE A 341 -7.84 -22.79 -24.20
CA PHE A 341 -8.07 -22.92 -25.65
C PHE A 341 -8.38 -21.58 -26.33
N TYR A 342 -8.87 -20.59 -25.59
CA TYR A 342 -9.29 -19.30 -26.16
C TYR A 342 -8.17 -18.25 -26.19
N HIS A 343 -7.00 -18.61 -25.67
CA HIS A 343 -5.78 -17.81 -25.72
C HIS A 343 -5.26 -17.69 -27.16
#